data_AF-A0A3D2KL61-F1
#
_entry.id   AF-A0A3D2KL61-F1
#
_cell.length_a   1.000
_cell.length_b   1.000
_cell.length_c   1.000
_cell.angle_alpha   90.00
_cell.angle_beta   90.00
_cell.angle_gamma   90.00
#
_symmetry.space_group_name_H-M   'P 1'
#
loop_
_entity.id
_entity.type
_entity.pdbx_description
1 polymer ?
#
loop_
_entity_poly.entity_id
_entity_poly.type
_entity_poly.pdbx_seq_one_letter_code
_entity_poly.pdbx_strand_id
1 'polypeptide(L)'
;AGSGAAVPSGRPPVEAGAQAASRPKPEVTGGERVEAPLPGTVVAVRVRPGQEVRKGEVLVVLEAMKMENEVVAPRGGIVRDVPVEKGDTVSLGDVLVTLE
;
A
#
# COMPACT_ATOMS: atom_id res chain seq x y z
N ALA A 1 48.71 -39.88 -14.95
CA ALA A 1 47.59 -40.20 -15.85
C ALA A 1 46.31 -39.80 -15.15
N GLY A 2 45.53 -38.90 -15.76
CA GLY A 2 44.16 -38.51 -15.37
C GLY A 2 44.06 -37.74 -14.05
N SER A 3 43.21 -36.74 -13.84
CA SER A 3 42.22 -36.02 -14.64
C SER A 3 41.81 -34.87 -13.69
N GLY A 4 41.86 -33.58 -14.02
CA GLY A 4 40.96 -32.92 -14.95
C GLY A 4 39.58 -32.68 -14.31
N ALA A 5 39.33 -31.46 -13.79
CA ALA A 5 38.03 -30.74 -13.69
C ALA A 5 38.25 -29.47 -12.84
N ALA A 6 38.34 -28.25 -13.40
CA ALA A 6 37.29 -27.39 -13.99
C ALA A 6 36.26 -26.85 -12.97
N VAL A 7 36.30 -25.52 -12.76
CA VAL A 7 35.31 -24.64 -12.09
C VAL A 7 34.23 -24.18 -13.11
N PRO A 8 33.20 -23.33 -12.83
CA PRO A 8 32.41 -23.00 -11.63
C PRO A 8 30.86 -22.97 -11.91
N SER A 9 30.08 -22.45 -10.96
CA SER A 9 28.76 -21.77 -11.10
C SER A 9 27.48 -22.59 -10.90
N GLY A 10 26.63 -22.11 -10.00
CA GLY A 10 25.22 -22.50 -9.91
C GLY A 10 24.56 -21.97 -8.64
N ARG A 11 23.67 -20.99 -8.81
CA ARG A 11 22.94 -20.24 -7.76
C ARG A 11 22.17 -21.17 -6.80
N PRO A 12 21.86 -20.73 -5.57
CA PRO A 12 20.82 -21.38 -4.78
C PRO A 12 19.46 -21.26 -5.49
N PRO A 13 18.56 -22.26 -5.37
CA PRO A 13 17.24 -22.19 -5.93
C PRO A 13 16.41 -21.13 -5.19
N VAL A 14 15.81 -20.23 -5.96
CA VAL A 14 14.72 -19.37 -5.51
C VAL A 14 13.48 -20.26 -5.33
N GLU A 15 13.20 -20.67 -4.10
CA GLU A 15 11.94 -21.33 -3.78
C GLU A 15 10.91 -20.27 -3.37
N ALA A 16 10.07 -19.91 -4.33
CA ALA A 16 8.90 -19.09 -4.15
C ALA A 16 7.85 -19.88 -3.36
N GLY A 17 7.86 -19.67 -2.05
CA GLY A 17 6.78 -20.06 -1.15
C GLY A 17 6.09 -18.80 -0.64
N ALA A 18 4.94 -18.48 -1.23
CA ALA A 18 4.02 -17.46 -0.75
C ALA A 18 3.55 -17.82 0.68
N GLN A 19 4.26 -17.32 1.67
CA GLN A 19 3.73 -17.21 3.02
C GLN A 19 2.94 -15.92 3.08
N ALA A 20 1.61 -16.08 3.10
CA ALA A 20 0.67 -15.07 3.58
C ALA A 20 1.01 -14.76 5.04
N ALA A 21 2.02 -13.92 5.24
CA ALA A 21 2.30 -13.29 6.50
C ALA A 21 1.18 -12.27 6.71
N SER A 22 0.22 -12.62 7.56
CA SER A 22 -0.55 -11.63 8.32
C SER A 22 0.46 -10.80 9.11
N ARG A 23 1.05 -9.80 8.46
CA ARG A 23 1.84 -8.79 9.15
C ARG A 23 0.87 -8.13 10.14
N PRO A 24 1.22 -8.03 11.43
CA PRO A 24 0.49 -7.14 12.31
C PRO A 24 0.54 -5.75 11.67
N LYS A 25 -0.61 -5.27 11.20
CA LYS A 25 -0.84 -3.92 10.69
C LYS A 25 -0.22 -3.01 11.75
N PRO A 26 0.85 -2.25 11.45
CA PRO A 26 1.55 -1.50 12.49
C PRO A 26 0.52 -0.69 13.26
N GLU A 27 0.42 -0.93 14.57
CA GLU A 27 -0.27 -0.03 15.48
C GLU A 27 0.48 1.30 15.41
N VAL A 28 0.07 2.11 14.43
CA VAL A 28 0.24 3.55 14.43
C VAL A 28 -0.34 4.08 15.74
N THR A 29 0.51 4.15 16.74
CA THR A 29 0.36 5.05 17.87
C THR A 29 0.62 6.45 17.33
N GLY A 30 -0.44 7.23 17.09
CA GLY A 30 -0.31 8.68 16.89
C GLY A 30 -1.12 9.36 15.78
N GLY A 31 -1.79 8.67 14.86
CA GLY A 31 -2.52 9.35 13.77
C GLY A 31 -3.83 8.68 13.36
N GLU A 32 -4.76 9.48 12.84
CA GLU A 32 -6.06 9.04 12.35
C GLU A 32 -5.93 8.34 11.00
N ARG A 33 -6.36 7.08 10.96
CA ARG A 33 -6.31 6.25 9.77
C ARG A 33 -7.52 6.50 8.90
N VAL A 34 -7.27 6.85 7.64
CA VAL A 34 -8.29 6.85 6.60
C VAL A 34 -8.22 5.51 5.89
N GLU A 35 -9.27 4.71 6.09
CA GLU A 35 -9.36 3.35 5.57
C GLU A 35 -10.24 3.29 4.31
N ALA A 36 -10.04 2.24 3.51
CA ALA A 36 -10.83 1.98 2.31
C ALA A 36 -12.28 1.66 2.69
N PRO A 37 -13.28 2.43 2.20
CA PRO A 37 -14.69 2.21 2.53
C PRO A 37 -15.30 1.02 1.78
N LEU A 38 -14.60 0.51 0.77
CA LEU A 38 -15.01 -0.60 -0.08
C LEU A 38 -13.76 -1.22 -0.73
N PRO A 39 -13.80 -2.52 -1.09
CA PRO A 39 -12.72 -3.15 -1.85
C PRO A 39 -12.66 -2.60 -3.27
N GLY A 40 -11.46 -2.39 -3.79
CA GLY A 40 -11.27 -1.79 -5.12
C GLY A 40 -9.80 -1.69 -5.52
N THR A 41 -9.55 -1.02 -6.65
CA THR A 41 -8.20 -0.74 -7.14
C THR A 41 -7.88 0.74 -7.02
N VAL A 42 -6.72 1.11 -6.50
CA VAL A 42 -6.27 2.50 -6.42
C VAL A 42 -5.98 3.00 -7.83
N VAL A 43 -6.77 3.93 -8.35
CA VAL A 43 -6.54 4.52 -9.69
C VAL A 43 -5.80 5.85 -9.61
N ALA A 44 -5.87 6.55 -8.47
CA ALA A 44 -5.09 7.74 -8.22
C ALA A 44 -4.83 7.96 -6.72
N VAL A 45 -3.64 8.47 -6.41
CA VAL A 45 -3.29 9.01 -5.10
C VAL A 45 -3.10 10.52 -5.28
N ARG A 46 -3.89 11.31 -4.58
CA ARG A 46 -3.93 12.78 -4.72
C ARG A 46 -3.07 13.50 -3.70
N VAL A 47 -2.55 12.76 -2.71
CA VAL A 47 -1.80 13.32 -1.60
C VAL A 47 -0.44 12.68 -1.40
N ARG A 48 0.43 13.33 -0.63
CA ARG A 48 1.77 12.85 -0.29
C ARG A 48 2.08 13.09 1.19
N PRO A 49 2.98 12.30 1.81
CA PRO A 49 3.48 12.58 3.15
C PRO A 49 3.98 14.03 3.29
N GLY A 50 3.61 14.69 4.39
CA GLY A 50 3.91 16.09 4.69
C GLY A 50 2.93 17.11 4.11
N GLN A 51 1.95 16.69 3.30
CA GLN A 51 0.95 17.60 2.72
C GLN A 51 -0.15 17.97 3.73
N GLU A 52 -0.52 19.24 3.79
CA GLU A 52 -1.72 19.70 4.51
C GLU A 52 -2.97 19.44 3.67
N VAL A 53 -3.99 18.86 4.30
CA VAL A 53 -5.28 18.56 3.67
C VAL A 53 -6.42 19.15 4.48
N ARG A 54 -7.53 19.45 3.82
CA ARG A 54 -8.77 19.94 4.45
C ARG A 54 -9.82 18.86 4.56
N LYS A 55 -10.76 19.02 5.49
CA LYS A 55 -11.95 18.15 5.55
C LYS A 55 -12.66 18.14 4.18
N GLY A 56 -12.93 16.94 3.67
CA GLY A 56 -13.57 16.73 2.37
C GLY A 56 -12.62 16.77 1.18
N GLU A 57 -11.32 17.01 1.40
CA GLU A 57 -10.32 16.95 0.33
C GLU A 57 -10.08 15.51 -0.13
N VAL A 58 -9.97 15.29 -1.44
CA VAL A 58 -9.78 13.96 -2.02
C VAL A 58 -8.36 13.48 -1.75
N LEU A 59 -8.25 12.33 -1.11
CA LEU A 59 -6.97 11.71 -0.76
C LEU A 59 -6.57 10.65 -1.78
N VAL A 60 -7.49 9.73 -2.06
CA VAL A 60 -7.29 8.57 -2.94
C VAL A 60 -8.56 8.37 -3.76
N VAL A 61 -8.40 7.89 -4.99
CA VAL A 61 -9.52 7.47 -5.85
C VAL A 61 -9.41 5.97 -6.05
N LEU A 62 -10.48 5.26 -5.72
CA LEU A 62 -10.62 3.82 -5.90
C LEU A 62 -11.52 3.53 -7.10
N GLU A 63 -11.22 2.52 -7.88
CA GLU A 63 -12.15 1.95 -8.85
C GLU A 63 -12.74 0.67 -8.29
N ALA A 64 -14.07 0.60 -8.24
CA ALA A 64 -14.81 -0.59 -7.90
C ALA A 64 -16.02 -0.73 -8.82
N MET A 65 -16.23 -1.93 -9.37
CA MET A 65 -17.38 -2.23 -10.25
C MET A 65 -17.56 -1.23 -11.41
N LYS A 66 -16.44 -0.81 -12.03
CA LYS A 66 -16.37 0.18 -13.14
C LYS A 66 -16.78 1.61 -12.75
N MET A 67 -16.83 1.93 -11.46
CA MET A 67 -17.06 3.28 -10.96
C MET A 67 -15.88 3.74 -10.13
N GLU A 68 -15.47 5.00 -10.34
CA GLU A 68 -14.50 5.67 -9.51
C GLU A 68 -15.18 6.21 -8.25
N ASN A 69 -14.54 6.00 -7.11
CA ASN A 69 -15.04 6.37 -5.79
C ASN A 69 -13.95 7.13 -5.04
N GLU A 70 -14.24 8.38 -4.71
CA GLU A 70 -13.31 9.27 -4.03
C GLU A 70 -13.31 8.99 -2.52
N VAL A 71 -12.12 8.80 -1.97
CA VAL A 71 -11.90 8.72 -0.53
C VAL A 71 -11.40 10.09 -0.07
N VAL A 72 -12.21 10.73 0.76
CA VAL A 72 -11.98 12.09 1.24
C VAL A 72 -11.47 12.12 2.68
N ALA A 73 -10.78 13.19 3.05
CA ALA A 73 -10.30 13.42 4.40
C ALA A 73 -11.48 13.66 5.38
N PRO A 74 -11.58 12.91 6.49
CA PRO A 74 -12.66 13.09 7.47
C PRO A 74 -12.53 14.41 8.26
N ARG A 75 -11.30 14.93 8.39
CA ARG A 75 -10.95 16.21 9.00
C ARG A 75 -9.74 16.83 8.28
N GLY A 76 -9.44 18.08 8.58
CA GLY A 76 -8.18 18.68 8.15
C GLY A 76 -7.01 18.20 9.01
N GLY A 77 -5.82 18.13 8.43
CA GLY A 77 -4.61 17.65 9.10
C GLY A 77 -3.42 17.56 8.15
N ILE A 78 -2.31 16.98 8.63
CA ILE A 78 -1.12 16.71 7.82
C ILE A 78 -1.09 15.23 7.48
N VAL A 79 -0.84 14.90 6.21
CA VAL A 79 -0.65 13.53 5.75
C VAL A 79 0.65 12.99 6.34
N ARG A 80 0.58 12.02 7.25
CA ARG A 80 1.77 11.37 7.80
C ARG A 80 2.33 10.32 6.85
N ASP A 81 1.46 9.46 6.32
CA ASP A 81 1.86 8.28 5.54
C ASP A 81 0.80 7.90 4.51
N VAL A 82 1.25 7.35 3.38
CA VAL A 82 0.39 6.87 2.29
C VAL A 82 0.93 5.51 1.83
N PRO A 83 0.49 4.40 2.44
CA PRO A 83 1.06 3.07 2.19
C PRO A 83 0.52 2.40 0.90
N VAL A 84 -0.10 3.16 0.00
CA VAL A 84 -0.70 2.66 -1.24
C VAL A 84 -0.22 3.46 -2.44
N GLU A 85 -0.14 2.80 -3.59
CA GLU A 85 0.21 3.39 -4.87
C GLU A 85 -0.83 3.10 -5.95
N LYS A 86 -0.74 3.81 -7.08
CA LYS A 86 -1.64 3.58 -8.21
C LYS A 86 -1.43 2.17 -8.76
N GLY A 87 -2.53 1.42 -8.88
CA GLY A 87 -2.55 0.04 -9.33
C GLY A 87 -2.74 -0.97 -8.20
N ASP A 88 -2.59 -0.54 -6.95
CA ASP A 88 -2.78 -1.42 -5.79
C ASP A 88 -4.23 -1.85 -5.64
N THR A 89 -4.42 -3.11 -5.25
CA THR A 89 -5.74 -3.62 -4.85
C THR A 89 -5.88 -3.51 -3.34
N VAL A 90 -6.97 -2.91 -2.89
CA VAL A 90 -7.27 -2.69 -1.47
C VAL A 90 -8.57 -3.39 -1.09
N SER A 91 -8.63 -3.86 0.15
CA SER A 91 -9.81 -4.46 0.77
C SER A 91 -10.52 -3.46 1.69
N LEU A 92 -11.77 -3.75 2.04
CA LEU A 92 -12.50 -2.98 3.06
C LEU A 92 -11.66 -2.89 4.35
N GLY A 93 -11.45 -1.67 4.83
CA GLY A 93 -10.67 -1.43 6.06
C GLY A 93 -9.16 -1.35 5.87
N ASP A 94 -8.63 -1.53 4.66
CA ASP A 94 -7.20 -1.31 4.40
C ASP A 94 -6.86 0.18 4.57
N VAL A 95 -5.70 0.47 5.17
CA VAL A 95 -5.29 1.87 5.39
C VAL A 95 -4.81 2.45 4.07
N LEU A 96 -5.41 3.57 3.69
CA LEU A 96 -5.05 4.30 2.48
C LEU A 96 -4.15 5.49 2.79
N VAL A 97 -4.46 6.20 3.88
CA VAL A 97 -3.73 7.38 4.34
C VAL A 97 -3.75 7.41 5.86
N THR A 98 -2.68 7.90 6.48
CA THR A 98 -2.73 8.31 7.88
C THR A 98 -2.55 9.82 8.01
N LEU A 99 -3.42 10.46 8.78
CA LEU A 99 -3.38 11.89 9.10
C LEU A 99 -2.91 12.11 10.54
N GLU A 100 -2.18 13.19 10.79
CA GLU A 100 -1.92 13.73 12.14
C GLU A 100 -3.07 14.65 12.59
#